data_AF-A0A0Q4WJK6-F1
#
_entry.id   AF-A0A0Q4WJK6-F1
#
_cell.length_a   1.000
_cell.length_b   1.000
_cell.length_c   1.000
_cell.angle_alpha   90.00
_cell.angle_beta   90.00
_cell.angle_gamma   90.00
#
_symmetry.space_group_name_H-M   'P 1'
#
loop_
_entity.id
_entity.type
_entity.pdbx_description
1 polymer ?
#
loop_
_entity_poly.entity_id
_entity_poly.type
_entity_poly.pdbx_seq_one_letter_code
_entity_poly.pdbx_strand_id
1 'polypeptide(L)'
;MGLLYDDRGNRMTPSSARKGALRYRYYVSRALETGQRSEAGSVSRVSAPEIEQAVREALTPPSPDHPSPSDEMPLLAQVSRIVVHPSSLTISFVPPDGAEHDHRVSEAGAIEPPSLRVPWSARPSRRRCEVIRAEGDEGPAPRRPMRVETRARLVDGIAKARFWLDDLVSGRVADTHAIAIAEGCSERSVRMTLNLAFLAPSVIQAAIAGILPEGSGISALMNAPIAWSEYPDACGGNAT
;
A
#
# COMPACT_ATOMS: atom_id res chain seq x y z
N MET A 1 26.42 6.73 -9.49
CA MET A 1 25.18 7.44 -9.86
C MET A 1 24.12 6.43 -10.28
N GLY A 2 22.84 6.63 -9.96
CA GLY A 2 21.77 5.70 -10.38
C GLY A 2 21.52 5.75 -11.89
N LEU A 3 21.46 4.57 -12.53
CA LEU A 3 21.26 4.40 -13.97
C LEU A 3 19.78 4.28 -14.38
N LEU A 4 18.87 4.15 -13.40
CA LEU A 4 17.46 3.87 -13.61
C LEU A 4 16.61 5.16 -13.63
N TYR A 5 15.71 5.25 -14.60
CA TYR A 5 14.81 6.38 -14.83
C TYR A 5 13.40 5.88 -15.13
N ASP A 6 12.39 6.69 -14.80
CA ASP A 6 11.03 6.47 -15.30
C ASP A 6 10.88 7.00 -16.74
N ASP A 7 9.76 6.67 -17.38
CA ASP A 7 9.39 7.09 -18.73
C ASP A 7 9.16 8.61 -18.90
N ARG A 8 9.15 9.38 -17.80
CA ARG A 8 9.12 10.85 -17.80
C ARG A 8 10.49 11.48 -17.52
N GLY A 9 11.54 10.66 -17.44
CA GLY A 9 12.92 11.12 -17.26
C GLY A 9 13.31 11.41 -15.81
N ASN A 10 12.48 11.08 -14.83
CA ASN A 10 12.85 11.19 -13.42
C ASN A 10 13.75 10.03 -13.02
N ARG A 11 14.84 10.34 -12.31
CA ARG A 11 15.72 9.31 -11.71
C ARG A 11 14.94 8.48 -10.69
N MET A 12 15.21 7.18 -10.64
CA MET A 12 14.67 6.29 -9.62
C MET A 12 15.68 6.01 -8.51
N THR A 13 15.30 6.26 -7.26
CA THR A 13 16.13 6.09 -6.06
C THR A 13 15.87 4.73 -5.41
N PRO A 14 16.91 3.98 -4.98
CA PRO A 14 16.72 2.74 -4.22
C PRO A 14 16.16 3.06 -2.83
N SER A 15 15.10 2.35 -2.44
CA SER A 15 14.42 2.50 -1.16
C SER A 15 14.03 1.11 -0.63
N SER A 16 13.82 0.99 0.68
CA SER A 16 13.50 -0.30 1.29
C SER A 16 12.51 -0.16 2.44
N ALA A 17 11.71 -1.21 2.64
CA ALA A 17 10.76 -1.33 3.74
C ALA A 17 10.92 -2.69 4.43
N ARG A 18 10.59 -2.77 5.71
CA ARG A 18 10.62 -4.01 6.49
C ARG A 18 9.21 -4.37 6.96
N LYS A 19 8.87 -5.66 6.90
CA LYS A 19 7.65 -6.22 7.50
C LYS A 19 8.03 -7.51 8.22
N GLY A 20 8.10 -7.46 9.55
CA GLY A 20 8.68 -8.54 10.36
C GLY A 20 10.14 -8.78 9.96
N ALA A 21 10.50 -10.04 9.68
CA ALA A 21 11.84 -10.42 9.22
C ALA A 21 12.11 -10.13 7.73
N LEU A 22 11.08 -9.85 6.91
CA LEU A 22 11.25 -9.63 5.47
C LEU A 22 11.63 -8.19 5.15
N ARG A 23 12.66 -8.00 4.32
CA ARG A 23 13.08 -6.71 3.76
C ARG A 23 12.72 -6.64 2.28
N TYR A 24 11.90 -5.67 1.92
CA TYR A 24 11.52 -5.36 0.54
C TYR A 24 12.40 -4.23 0.02
N ARG A 25 13.03 -4.42 -1.13
CA ARG A 25 13.82 -3.40 -1.83
C ARG A 25 13.09 -3.00 -3.11
N TYR A 26 13.02 -1.70 -3.37
CA TYR A 26 12.32 -1.14 -4.52
C TYR A 26 13.03 0.12 -5.01
N TYR A 27 12.88 0.47 -6.28
CA TYR A 27 13.23 1.78 -6.80
C TYR A 27 11.99 2.66 -6.87
N VAL A 28 12.12 3.94 -6.55
CA VAL A 28 11.03 4.94 -6.55
C VAL A 28 11.43 6.12 -7.43
N SER A 29 10.53 6.56 -8.30
CA SER A 29 10.72 7.80 -9.06
C SER A 29 10.86 9.00 -8.12
N ARG A 30 11.86 9.85 -8.34
CA ARG A 30 12.12 11.04 -7.52
C ARG A 30 10.90 11.95 -7.38
N ALA A 31 10.08 12.06 -8.42
CA ALA A 31 8.84 12.86 -8.40
C ALA A 31 7.84 12.36 -7.34
N LEU A 32 7.82 11.05 -7.03
CA LEU A 32 7.02 10.54 -5.92
C LEU A 32 7.62 10.88 -4.54
N GLU A 33 8.95 10.90 -4.42
CA GLU A 33 9.63 11.24 -3.17
C GLU A 33 9.44 12.72 -2.80
N THR A 34 9.39 13.61 -3.80
CA THR A 34 9.11 15.05 -3.62
C THR A 34 7.61 15.38 -3.51
N GLY A 35 6.72 14.39 -3.59
CA GLY A 35 5.27 14.58 -3.50
C GLY A 35 4.59 15.04 -4.79
N GLN A 36 5.33 15.25 -5.87
CA GLN A 36 4.84 15.64 -7.20
C GLN A 36 4.31 14.43 -7.98
N ARG A 37 3.24 13.80 -7.48
CA ARG A 37 2.67 12.57 -8.09
C ARG A 37 2.28 12.73 -9.55
N SER A 38 1.87 13.92 -9.96
CA SER A 38 1.49 14.24 -11.34
C SER A 38 2.66 14.23 -12.32
N GLU A 39 3.90 14.37 -11.82
CA GLU A 39 5.13 14.40 -12.62
C GLU A 39 5.82 13.03 -12.68
N ALA A 40 5.43 12.10 -11.79
CA ALA A 40 5.95 10.73 -11.80
C ALA A 40 5.56 10.01 -13.09
N GLY A 41 6.48 9.19 -13.59
CA GLY A 41 6.24 8.32 -14.74
C GLY A 41 5.17 7.25 -14.49
N SER A 42 4.79 6.56 -15.55
CA SER A 42 3.76 5.52 -15.55
C SER A 42 4.10 4.38 -14.57
N VAL A 43 5.40 4.07 -14.42
CA VAL A 43 5.92 3.12 -13.42
C VAL A 43 6.67 3.90 -12.35
N SER A 44 5.93 4.35 -11.35
CA SER A 44 6.45 5.22 -10.30
C SER A 44 7.21 4.49 -9.19
N ARG A 45 6.99 3.17 -9.04
CA ARG A 45 7.72 2.27 -8.13
C ARG A 45 7.93 0.90 -8.77
N VAL A 46 9.10 0.30 -8.58
CA VAL A 46 9.44 -1.03 -9.11
C VAL A 46 10.21 -1.86 -8.10
N SER A 47 9.99 -3.19 -8.10
CA SER A 47 10.75 -4.14 -7.28
C SER A 47 12.21 -4.18 -7.72
N ALA A 48 13.13 -3.92 -6.79
CA ALA A 48 14.57 -3.95 -7.07
C ALA A 48 15.05 -5.34 -7.55
N PRO A 49 14.73 -6.47 -6.90
CA PRO A 49 15.21 -7.77 -7.37
C PRO A 49 14.65 -8.15 -8.76
N GLU A 50 13.43 -7.73 -9.10
CA GLU A 50 12.83 -8.06 -10.40
C GLU A 50 13.50 -7.27 -11.54
N ILE A 51 13.73 -5.97 -11.35
CA ILE A 51 14.38 -5.13 -12.37
C ILE A 51 15.86 -5.48 -12.51
N GLU A 52 16.57 -5.72 -11.38
CA GLU A 52 17.97 -6.13 -11.37
C GLU A 52 18.17 -7.45 -12.14
N GLN A 53 17.26 -8.42 -11.96
CA GLN A 53 17.30 -9.70 -12.66
C GLN A 53 17.02 -9.53 -14.16
N ALA A 54 15.96 -8.78 -14.53
CA ALA A 54 15.61 -8.55 -15.93
C ALA A 54 16.73 -7.85 -16.71
N VAL A 55 17.41 -6.87 -16.10
CA VAL A 55 18.56 -6.20 -16.69
C VAL A 55 19.74 -7.15 -16.82
N ARG A 56 20.02 -7.99 -15.80
CA ARG A 56 21.09 -8.99 -15.87
C ARG A 56 20.87 -10.00 -16.98
N GLU A 57 19.66 -10.50 -17.13
CA GLU A 57 19.28 -11.45 -18.18
C GLU A 57 19.41 -10.81 -19.57
N ALA A 58 18.99 -9.55 -19.73
CA ALA A 58 19.11 -8.84 -20.99
C ALA A 58 20.56 -8.56 -21.40
N LEU A 59 21.45 -8.33 -20.43
CA LEU A 59 22.87 -8.07 -20.67
C LEU A 59 23.72 -9.35 -20.81
N THR A 60 23.16 -10.53 -20.51
CA THR A 60 23.84 -11.81 -20.64
C THR A 60 23.32 -12.52 -21.89
N PRO A 61 24.00 -12.45 -23.05
CA PRO A 61 23.53 -13.14 -24.24
C PRO A 61 23.59 -14.67 -24.05
N PRO A 62 22.62 -15.44 -24.57
CA PRO A 62 22.74 -16.89 -24.67
C PRO A 62 23.65 -17.24 -25.86
N SER A 63 24.96 -17.08 -25.70
CA SER A 63 25.94 -17.54 -26.70
C SER A 63 26.79 -18.68 -26.12
N PRO A 64 26.77 -19.88 -26.72
CA PRO A 64 27.50 -21.05 -26.21
C PRO A 64 29.03 -21.00 -26.43
N ASP A 65 29.56 -19.99 -27.12
CA ASP A 65 30.92 -20.06 -27.69
C ASP A 65 31.92 -19.01 -27.19
N HIS A 66 31.70 -18.30 -26.08
CA HIS A 66 32.73 -17.40 -25.52
C HIS A 66 33.14 -17.76 -24.07
N PRO A 67 34.46 -17.94 -23.80
CA PRO A 67 34.96 -18.18 -22.46
C PRO A 67 34.64 -16.98 -21.56
N SER A 68 34.35 -17.30 -20.30
CA SER A 68 34.07 -16.37 -19.20
C SER A 68 34.76 -15.00 -19.36
N PRO A 69 34.03 -13.87 -19.33
CA PRO A 69 34.64 -12.57 -19.29
C PRO A 69 35.23 -12.35 -17.89
N SER A 70 36.50 -12.71 -17.73
CA SER A 70 37.35 -12.05 -16.74
C SER A 70 37.87 -10.76 -17.39
N ASP A 71 37.37 -9.62 -16.87
CA ASP A 71 37.90 -8.25 -17.03
C ASP A 71 37.99 -7.70 -18.47
N GLU A 72 37.36 -6.57 -18.84
CA GLU A 72 37.90 -5.24 -18.47
C GLU A 72 36.82 -4.19 -18.12
N MET A 73 35.53 -4.50 -18.20
CA MET A 73 34.48 -3.59 -17.72
C MET A 73 33.25 -4.38 -17.24
N PRO A 74 32.77 -4.20 -16.00
CA PRO A 74 31.53 -4.84 -15.56
C PRO A 74 30.41 -4.49 -16.56
N LEU A 75 29.59 -5.46 -16.99
CA LEU A 75 28.53 -5.26 -18.00
C LEU A 75 27.63 -4.03 -17.70
N LEU A 76 27.45 -3.69 -16.42
CA LEU A 76 26.74 -2.49 -15.96
C LEU A 76 27.42 -1.16 -16.31
N ALA A 77 28.74 -1.12 -16.45
CA ALA A 77 29.49 0.07 -16.86
C ALA A 77 29.38 0.37 -18.36
N GLN A 78 28.92 -0.60 -19.16
CA GLN A 78 28.54 -0.38 -20.55
C GLN A 78 27.14 0.27 -20.66
N VAL A 79 26.35 0.30 -19.58
CA VAL A 79 25.00 0.87 -19.56
C VAL A 79 25.05 2.32 -19.12
N SER A 80 24.58 3.23 -19.97
CA SER A 80 24.49 4.66 -19.66
C SER A 80 23.16 5.03 -18.99
N ARG A 81 22.06 4.36 -19.38
CA ARG A 81 20.70 4.67 -18.91
C ARG A 81 19.77 3.48 -19.07
N ILE A 82 18.88 3.29 -18.10
CA ILE A 82 17.77 2.33 -18.16
C ILE A 82 16.47 3.09 -17.91
N VAL A 83 15.55 3.07 -18.87
CA VAL A 83 14.22 3.69 -18.76
C VAL A 83 13.17 2.61 -18.54
N VAL A 84 12.37 2.77 -17.49
CA VAL A 84 11.29 1.85 -17.13
C VAL A 84 9.97 2.31 -17.74
N HIS A 85 9.45 1.54 -18.68
CA HIS A 85 8.10 1.71 -19.23
C HIS A 85 7.12 0.70 -18.62
N PRO A 86 5.80 0.87 -18.79
CA PRO A 86 4.80 -0.09 -18.29
C PRO A 86 4.99 -1.53 -18.77
N SER A 87 5.47 -1.71 -20.00
CA SER A 87 5.58 -3.01 -20.67
C SER A 87 6.93 -3.27 -21.35
N SER A 88 7.93 -2.42 -21.12
CA SER A 88 9.30 -2.69 -21.59
C SER A 88 10.35 -1.93 -20.77
N LEU A 89 11.59 -2.39 -20.84
CA LEU A 89 12.77 -1.62 -20.43
C LEU A 89 13.52 -1.16 -21.67
N THR A 90 14.02 0.07 -21.64
CA THR A 90 14.91 0.61 -22.67
C THR A 90 16.28 0.79 -22.06
N ILE A 91 17.26 0.01 -22.50
CA ILE A 91 18.64 0.04 -22.02
C ILE A 91 19.48 0.75 -23.07
N SER A 92 20.07 1.89 -22.71
CA SER A 92 21.01 2.64 -23.54
C SER A 92 22.44 2.33 -23.13
N PHE A 93 23.32 2.17 -24.11
CA PHE A 93 24.74 1.87 -23.87
C PHE A 93 25.61 3.12 -23.93
N VAL A 94 26.79 3.05 -23.32
CA VAL A 94 27.87 4.04 -23.52
C VAL A 94 28.47 3.77 -24.90
N PRO A 95 28.61 4.79 -25.78
CA PRO A 95 29.29 4.58 -27.05
C PRO A 95 30.75 4.18 -26.80
N PRO A 96 31.32 3.24 -27.57
CA PRO A 96 32.73 2.89 -27.42
C PRO A 96 33.59 4.13 -27.74
N ASP A 97 34.51 4.47 -26.84
CA ASP A 97 35.52 5.51 -27.11
C ASP A 97 36.30 5.12 -28.38
N GLY A 98 36.18 5.93 -29.43
CA GLY A 98 36.91 5.73 -30.70
C GLY A 98 36.10 5.85 -32.00
N ALA A 99 34.81 6.18 -31.99
CA ALA A 99 34.12 6.59 -33.21
C ALA A 99 34.45 8.05 -33.53
N GLU A 100 35.67 8.29 -34.04
CA GLU A 100 36.02 9.53 -34.71
C GLU A 100 34.98 9.80 -35.80
N HIS A 101 34.30 10.94 -35.68
CA HIS A 101 33.40 11.43 -36.71
C HIS A 101 34.21 11.69 -37.99
N ASP A 102 34.18 10.77 -38.95
CA ASP A 102 34.48 11.15 -40.33
C ASP A 102 33.33 12.05 -40.80
N HIS A 103 33.60 13.36 -40.84
CA HIS A 103 32.68 14.38 -41.34
C HIS A 103 32.44 14.16 -42.84
N ARG A 104 31.40 13.41 -43.17
CA ARG A 104 30.70 13.52 -44.46
C ARG A 104 29.23 13.81 -44.24
N VAL A 105 28.93 15.10 -44.40
CA VAL A 105 27.63 15.76 -44.53
C VAL A 105 26.49 14.82 -44.93
N SER A 106 25.45 14.70 -44.09
CA SER A 106 24.10 14.34 -44.52
C SER A 106 23.05 14.81 -43.50
N GLU A 107 22.06 15.51 -44.04
CA GLU A 107 20.91 16.13 -43.37
C GLU A 107 19.94 15.10 -42.77
N ALA A 108 19.22 15.53 -41.72
CA ALA A 108 17.99 14.93 -41.20
C ALA A 108 18.02 13.43 -40.83
N GLY A 109 18.58 13.14 -39.66
CA GLY A 109 18.33 11.88 -38.95
C GLY A 109 19.05 11.89 -37.61
N ALA A 110 18.31 12.13 -36.52
CA ALA A 110 18.88 11.97 -35.17
C ALA A 110 19.31 10.51 -35.02
N ILE A 111 20.61 10.26 -34.95
CA ILE A 111 21.16 8.93 -34.66
C ILE A 111 20.77 8.63 -33.20
N GLU A 112 19.67 7.90 -33.02
CA GLU A 112 19.30 7.41 -31.70
C GLU A 112 20.43 6.49 -31.20
N PRO A 113 20.92 6.67 -29.97
CA PRO A 113 21.97 5.82 -29.43
C PRO A 113 21.52 4.35 -29.46
N PRO A 114 22.44 3.39 -29.67
CA PRO A 114 22.09 1.98 -29.68
C PRO A 114 21.37 1.65 -28.37
N SER A 115 20.10 1.28 -28.48
CA SER A 115 19.24 0.98 -27.35
C SER A 115 18.64 -0.41 -27.50
N LEU A 116 18.72 -1.21 -26.43
CA LEU A 116 18.12 -2.52 -26.35
C LEU A 116 16.76 -2.39 -25.66
N ARG A 117 15.71 -2.81 -26.36
CA ARG A 117 14.37 -2.90 -25.80
C ARG A 117 14.10 -4.31 -25.29
N VAL A 118 13.88 -4.43 -23.99
CA VAL A 118 13.60 -5.71 -23.30
C VAL A 118 12.10 -5.78 -22.98
N PRO A 119 11.37 -6.80 -23.44
CA PRO A 119 9.99 -7.04 -23.02
C PRO A 119 9.95 -7.30 -21.51
N TRP A 120 9.30 -6.42 -20.75
CA TRP A 120 9.23 -6.50 -19.29
C TRP A 120 8.05 -5.70 -18.78
N SER A 121 7.24 -6.28 -17.90
CA SER A 121 6.13 -5.56 -17.27
C SER A 121 6.28 -5.59 -15.76
N ALA A 122 6.16 -4.43 -15.12
CA ALA A 122 6.11 -4.35 -13.67
C ALA A 122 4.95 -5.21 -13.15
N ARG A 123 5.21 -6.13 -12.22
CA ARG A 123 4.13 -6.90 -11.61
C ARG A 123 3.20 -5.90 -10.90
N PRO A 124 1.88 -5.93 -11.17
CA PRO A 124 0.97 -5.03 -10.48
C PRO A 124 1.04 -5.31 -8.98
N SER A 125 1.30 -4.26 -8.20
CA SER A 125 1.44 -4.36 -6.74
C SER A 125 0.15 -4.76 -6.03
N ARG A 126 -0.99 -4.63 -6.72
CA ARG A 126 -2.31 -5.10 -6.26
C ARG A 126 -2.82 -6.14 -7.24
N ARG A 127 -3.09 -7.36 -6.75
CA ARG A 127 -4.00 -8.27 -7.43
C ARG A 127 -5.37 -7.58 -7.46
N ARG A 128 -5.95 -7.39 -8.64
CA ARG A 128 -7.33 -6.91 -8.77
C ARG A 128 -8.24 -8.01 -8.21
N CYS A 129 -8.69 -7.84 -6.98
CA CYS A 129 -9.76 -8.67 -6.44
C CYS A 129 -11.07 -8.12 -7.00
N GLU A 130 -11.73 -8.92 -7.83
CA GLU A 130 -13.07 -8.62 -8.29
C GLU A 130 -14.05 -9.45 -7.45
N VAL A 131 -15.07 -8.79 -6.89
CA VAL A 131 -16.14 -9.49 -6.18
C VAL A 131 -17.08 -10.03 -7.25
N ILE A 132 -16.97 -11.32 -7.56
CA ILE A 132 -17.92 -12.00 -8.44
C ILE A 132 -19.28 -11.96 -7.72
N ARG A 133 -20.23 -11.19 -8.27
CA ARG A 133 -21.64 -11.27 -7.90
C ARG A 133 -22.22 -12.51 -8.58
N ALA A 134 -22.93 -13.36 -7.85
CA ALA A 134 -23.70 -14.43 -8.48
C ALA A 134 -24.85 -13.80 -9.27
N GLU A 135 -25.04 -14.21 -10.53
CA GLU A 135 -26.16 -13.75 -11.36
C GLU A 135 -27.48 -14.23 -10.73
N GLY A 136 -28.34 -13.27 -10.33
CA GLY A 136 -29.69 -13.54 -9.81
C GLY A 136 -30.08 -12.83 -8.51
N ASP A 137 -29.15 -12.11 -7.85
CA ASP A 137 -29.45 -11.39 -6.61
C ASP A 137 -29.90 -9.94 -6.89
N GLU A 138 -31.15 -9.76 -7.32
CA GLU A 138 -31.79 -8.43 -7.46
C GLU A 138 -32.33 -7.87 -6.13
N GLY A 139 -32.02 -8.52 -5.00
CA GLY A 139 -32.31 -8.00 -3.66
C GLY A 139 -31.22 -7.03 -3.16
N PRO A 140 -31.52 -6.16 -2.17
CA PRO A 140 -30.47 -5.48 -1.43
C PRO A 140 -29.54 -6.55 -0.86
N ALA A 141 -28.25 -6.46 -1.21
CA ALA A 141 -27.25 -7.48 -0.88
C ALA A 141 -27.42 -7.97 0.57
N PRO A 142 -27.40 -9.29 0.82
CA PRO A 142 -27.56 -9.82 2.16
C PRO A 142 -26.54 -9.14 3.07
N ARG A 143 -27.03 -8.45 4.12
CA ARG A 143 -26.19 -7.76 5.10
C ARG A 143 -25.18 -8.76 5.62
N ARG A 144 -23.92 -8.63 5.22
CA ARG A 144 -22.89 -9.58 5.60
C ARG A 144 -22.73 -9.47 7.11
N PRO A 145 -22.89 -10.57 7.85
CA PRO A 145 -22.72 -10.53 9.28
C PRO A 145 -21.32 -10.03 9.62
N MET A 146 -21.22 -9.21 10.66
CA MET A 146 -19.94 -8.70 11.14
C MET A 146 -18.96 -9.86 11.39
N ARG A 147 -17.69 -9.69 11.01
CA ARG A 147 -16.64 -10.67 11.28
C ARG A 147 -16.60 -11.02 12.77
N VAL A 148 -16.45 -12.31 13.08
CA VAL A 148 -16.49 -12.84 14.45
C VAL A 148 -15.43 -12.17 15.34
N GLU A 149 -14.24 -11.91 14.81
CA GLU A 149 -13.16 -11.24 15.55
C GLU A 149 -13.51 -9.78 15.85
N THR A 150 -14.13 -9.07 14.90
CA THR A 150 -14.57 -7.70 15.09
C THR A 150 -15.68 -7.63 16.14
N ARG A 151 -16.61 -8.58 16.10
CA ARG A 151 -17.68 -8.74 17.09
C ARG A 151 -17.12 -8.95 18.49
N ALA A 152 -16.19 -9.89 18.64
CA ALA A 152 -15.59 -10.21 19.94
C ALA A 152 -14.90 -8.99 20.55
N ARG A 153 -14.09 -8.27 19.76
CA ARG A 153 -13.43 -7.04 20.21
C ARG A 153 -14.43 -5.95 20.61
N LEU A 154 -15.57 -5.85 19.94
CA LEU A 154 -16.59 -4.84 20.26
C LEU A 154 -17.26 -5.13 21.60
N VAL A 155 -17.63 -6.38 21.82
CA VAL A 155 -18.20 -6.82 23.10
C VAL A 155 -17.21 -6.60 24.24
N ASP A 156 -15.94 -6.95 24.04
CA ASP A 156 -14.87 -6.73 25.02
C ASP A 156 -14.67 -5.23 25.33
N GLY A 157 -14.65 -4.38 24.30
CA GLY A 157 -14.57 -2.93 24.47
C GLY A 157 -15.75 -2.34 25.25
N ILE A 158 -16.98 -2.81 25.02
CA ILE A 158 -18.18 -2.37 25.76
C ILE A 158 -18.09 -2.80 27.22
N ALA A 159 -17.70 -4.05 27.49
CA ALA A 159 -17.54 -4.56 28.85
C ALA A 159 -16.47 -3.76 29.61
N LYS A 160 -15.33 -3.50 28.98
CA LYS A 160 -14.24 -2.70 29.54
C LYS A 160 -14.66 -1.26 29.84
N ALA A 161 -15.40 -0.64 28.92
CA ALA A 161 -15.91 0.72 29.11
C ALA A 161 -16.85 0.81 30.32
N ARG A 162 -17.74 -0.17 30.50
CA ARG A 162 -18.65 -0.22 31.65
C ARG A 162 -17.91 -0.46 32.96
N PHE A 163 -16.94 -1.37 32.96
CA PHE A 163 -16.09 -1.62 34.12
C PHE A 163 -15.36 -0.34 34.58
N TRP A 164 -14.73 0.37 33.65
CA TRP A 164 -14.08 1.65 33.94
C TRP A 164 -15.06 2.74 34.41
N LEU A 165 -16.27 2.79 33.83
CA LEU A 165 -17.31 3.72 34.28
C LEU A 165 -17.73 3.41 35.73
N ASP A 166 -17.93 2.13 36.06
CA ASP A 166 -18.27 1.70 37.42
C ASP A 166 -17.14 2.02 38.41
N ASP A 167 -15.88 1.85 38.02
CA ASP A 167 -14.71 2.23 38.84
C ASP A 167 -14.66 3.74 39.14
N LEU A 168 -14.99 4.58 38.15
CA LEU A 168 -15.05 6.04 38.31
C LEU A 168 -16.24 6.46 39.19
N VAL A 169 -17.43 5.88 38.94
CA VAL A 169 -18.66 6.22 39.68
C VAL A 169 -18.58 5.76 41.14
N SER A 170 -17.97 4.59 41.38
CA SER A 170 -17.78 4.06 42.74
C SER A 170 -16.60 4.69 43.49
N GLY A 171 -15.81 5.55 42.84
CA GLY A 171 -14.63 6.19 43.42
C GLY A 171 -13.45 5.25 43.69
N ARG A 172 -13.44 4.04 43.10
CA ARG A 172 -12.27 3.12 43.16
C ARG A 172 -11.07 3.70 42.42
N VAL A 173 -11.33 4.49 41.39
CA VAL A 173 -10.32 5.23 40.63
C VAL A 173 -10.66 6.72 40.66
N ALA A 174 -9.65 7.55 40.89
CA ALA A 174 -9.84 8.99 41.09
C ALA A 174 -10.24 9.74 39.79
N ASP A 175 -9.63 9.38 38.66
CA ASP A 175 -9.86 10.05 37.38
C ASP A 175 -9.52 9.16 36.18
N THR A 176 -9.80 9.65 34.97
CA THR A 176 -9.46 8.95 33.72
C THR A 176 -7.95 8.81 33.50
N HIS A 177 -7.14 9.65 34.15
CA HIS A 177 -5.68 9.61 34.04
C HIS A 177 -5.10 8.41 34.79
N ALA A 178 -5.61 8.10 35.98
CA ALA A 178 -5.24 6.93 36.75
C ALA A 178 -5.55 5.61 36.00
N ILE A 179 -6.69 5.54 35.31
CA ILE A 179 -7.02 4.41 34.41
C ILE A 179 -6.00 4.31 33.28
N ALA A 180 -5.64 5.45 32.67
CA ALA A 180 -4.69 5.50 31.57
C ALA A 180 -3.30 4.95 31.97
N ILE A 181 -2.82 5.31 33.17
CA ILE A 181 -1.57 4.80 33.75
C ILE A 181 -1.66 3.29 33.99
N ALA A 182 -2.73 2.83 34.65
CA ALA A 182 -2.90 1.41 34.98
C ALA A 182 -2.95 0.51 33.74
N GLU A 183 -3.54 1.02 32.65
CA GLU A 183 -3.76 0.28 31.40
C GLU A 183 -2.67 0.53 30.34
N GLY A 184 -1.69 1.39 30.63
CA GLY A 184 -0.61 1.74 29.71
C GLY A 184 -1.09 2.40 28.41
N CYS A 185 -2.20 3.15 28.46
CA CYS A 185 -2.79 3.81 27.29
C CYS A 185 -2.89 5.32 27.47
N SER A 186 -3.23 6.06 26.40
CA SER A 186 -3.42 7.51 26.51
C SER A 186 -4.76 7.84 27.15
N GLU A 187 -4.83 8.96 27.88
CA GLU A 187 -6.09 9.43 28.47
C GLU A 187 -7.19 9.65 27.41
N ARG A 188 -6.80 10.09 26.20
CA ARG A 188 -7.70 10.16 25.05
C ARG A 188 -8.29 8.78 24.71
N SER A 189 -7.48 7.73 24.72
CA SER A 189 -7.95 6.36 24.45
C SER A 189 -8.95 5.90 25.50
N VAL A 190 -8.71 6.20 26.77
CA VAL A 190 -9.66 5.92 27.86
C VAL A 190 -10.99 6.62 27.60
N ARG A 191 -10.96 7.94 27.35
CA ARG A 191 -12.16 8.74 27.07
C ARG A 191 -12.94 8.23 25.85
N MET A 192 -12.24 7.86 24.77
CA MET A 192 -12.87 7.30 23.57
C MET A 192 -13.51 5.93 23.82
N THR A 193 -12.88 5.09 24.66
CA THR A 193 -13.42 3.77 25.01
C THR A 193 -14.64 3.92 25.93
N LEU A 194 -14.61 4.86 26.87
CA LEU A 194 -15.74 5.15 27.77
C LEU A 194 -17.03 5.51 27.01
N ASN A 195 -16.93 6.10 25.82
CA ASN A 195 -18.11 6.34 24.95
C ASN A 195 -18.89 5.05 24.65
N LEU A 196 -18.22 3.88 24.63
CA LEU A 196 -18.88 2.58 24.41
C LEU A 196 -19.79 2.16 25.58
N ALA A 197 -19.57 2.68 26.79
CA ALA A 197 -20.43 2.38 27.93
C ALA A 197 -21.85 2.95 27.76
N PHE A 198 -21.97 4.03 26.99
CA PHE A 198 -23.21 4.79 26.76
C PHE A 198 -23.94 4.39 25.47
N LEU A 199 -23.56 3.27 24.82
CA LEU A 199 -24.29 2.77 23.66
C LEU A 199 -25.71 2.36 24.01
N ALA A 200 -26.66 2.69 23.13
CA ALA A 200 -28.06 2.27 23.28
C ALA A 200 -28.18 0.73 23.28
N PRO A 201 -29.09 0.16 24.10
CA PRO A 201 -29.26 -1.30 24.19
C PRO A 201 -29.52 -1.97 22.84
N SER A 202 -30.26 -1.32 21.93
CA SER A 202 -30.54 -1.82 20.58
C SER A 202 -29.26 -1.97 19.74
N VAL A 203 -28.32 -1.04 19.85
CA VAL A 203 -27.02 -1.08 19.16
C VAL A 203 -26.17 -2.24 19.70
N ILE A 204 -26.18 -2.44 21.02
CA ILE A 204 -25.45 -3.55 21.66
C ILE A 204 -26.05 -4.89 21.23
N GLN A 205 -27.38 -5.02 21.22
CA GLN A 205 -28.07 -6.21 20.74
C GLN A 205 -27.77 -6.48 19.26
N ALA A 206 -27.77 -5.46 18.41
CA ALA A 206 -27.39 -5.59 17.01
C ALA A 206 -25.91 -6.00 16.83
N ALA A 207 -25.02 -5.49 17.68
CA ALA A 207 -23.60 -5.88 17.71
C ALA A 207 -23.44 -7.36 18.09
N ILE A 208 -24.13 -7.81 19.13
CA ILE A 208 -24.14 -9.20 19.60
C ILE A 208 -24.81 -10.10 18.57
N ALA A 209 -25.84 -9.65 17.86
CA ALA A 209 -26.48 -10.43 16.80
C ALA A 209 -25.66 -10.42 15.48
N GLY A 210 -24.66 -9.54 15.35
CA GLY A 210 -23.84 -9.41 14.15
C GLY A 210 -24.55 -8.70 12.99
N ILE A 211 -25.63 -7.96 13.27
CA ILE A 211 -26.53 -7.32 12.28
C ILE A 211 -26.13 -5.85 12.01
N LEU A 212 -25.10 -5.34 12.68
CA LEU A 212 -24.64 -3.96 12.47
C LEU A 212 -24.22 -3.69 11.02
N PRO A 213 -24.49 -2.48 10.48
CA PRO A 213 -24.04 -2.09 9.16
C PRO A 213 -22.52 -2.20 8.98
N GLU A 214 -22.08 -2.45 7.74
CA GLU A 214 -20.66 -2.43 7.42
C GLU A 214 -20.06 -1.05 7.74
N GLY A 215 -18.93 -1.04 8.45
CA GLY A 215 -18.28 0.19 8.93
C GLY A 215 -18.58 0.56 10.38
N SER A 216 -19.59 -0.04 11.02
CA SER A 216 -19.95 0.20 12.44
C SER A 216 -19.06 -0.56 13.45
N GLY A 217 -17.78 -0.73 13.16
CA GLY A 217 -16.82 -1.36 14.08
C GLY A 217 -16.50 -0.50 15.30
N ILE A 218 -15.68 -1.02 16.22
CA ILE A 218 -15.25 -0.32 17.45
C ILE A 218 -14.77 1.10 17.18
N SER A 219 -13.93 1.29 16.17
CA SER A 219 -13.40 2.62 15.83
C SER A 219 -14.49 3.60 15.38
N ALA A 220 -15.55 3.15 14.73
CA ALA A 220 -16.68 4.01 14.40
C ALA A 220 -17.49 4.35 15.66
N LEU A 221 -17.77 3.34 16.50
CA LEU A 221 -18.60 3.51 17.70
C LEU A 221 -17.92 4.33 18.80
N MET A 222 -16.59 4.22 18.97
CA MET A 222 -15.83 5.06 19.91
C MET A 222 -15.83 6.55 19.53
N ASN A 223 -15.93 6.84 18.22
CA ASN A 223 -15.94 8.21 17.70
C ASN A 223 -17.36 8.73 17.42
N ALA A 224 -18.40 7.96 17.76
CA ALA A 224 -19.77 8.39 17.58
C ALA A 224 -20.07 9.56 18.54
N PRO A 225 -20.82 10.59 18.09
CA PRO A 225 -21.26 11.67 18.96
C PRO A 225 -22.12 11.12 20.11
N ILE A 226 -21.98 11.71 21.29
CA ILE A 226 -22.72 11.32 22.52
C ILE A 226 -24.25 11.47 22.35
N ALA A 227 -24.71 12.31 21.42
CA ALA A 227 -26.12 12.44 21.07
C ALA A 227 -26.50 11.42 19.98
N TRP A 228 -27.09 10.30 20.39
CA TRP A 228 -27.50 9.20 19.53
C TRP A 228 -28.89 9.38 18.88
N SER A 229 -29.53 10.55 19.02
CA SER A 229 -30.89 10.80 18.49
C SER A 229 -30.99 10.85 16.96
N GLU A 230 -29.87 10.81 16.23
CA GLU A 230 -29.84 10.91 14.77
C GLU A 230 -29.50 9.60 14.05
N TYR A 231 -29.27 8.50 14.78
CA TYR A 231 -29.16 7.19 14.14
C TYR A 231 -30.58 6.63 13.97
N PRO A 232 -31.13 6.58 12.74
CA PRO A 232 -32.46 6.02 12.54
C PRO A 232 -32.46 4.58 13.04
N ASP A 233 -33.54 4.22 13.75
CA ASP A 233 -33.84 2.88 14.21
C ASP A 233 -33.63 1.86 13.10
N ALA A 234 -32.42 1.29 13.00
CA ALA A 234 -32.10 0.23 12.06
C ALA A 234 -32.81 -1.09 12.42
N CYS A 235 -33.58 -1.08 13.52
CA CYS A 235 -34.43 -2.14 14.01
C CYS A 235 -35.88 -1.64 14.20
N GLY A 236 -36.43 -0.96 13.19
CA GLY A 236 -37.89 -0.83 13.08
C GLY A 236 -38.51 -2.20 12.85
N GLY A 237 -38.92 -2.87 13.93
CA GLY A 237 -39.74 -4.06 13.88
C GLY A 237 -41.14 -3.68 13.41
N ASN A 238 -41.58 -4.23 12.28
CA ASN A 238 -42.98 -4.22 11.89
C ASN A 238 -43.75 -5.10 12.89
N ALA A 239 -44.46 -4.46 13.81
CA ALA A 239 -45.55 -5.10 14.54
C ALA A 239 -46.81 -4.97 13.68
N THR A 240 -47.39 -6.10 13.30
CA THR A 240 -48.82 -6.24 13.01
C THR A 240 -49.26 -7.60 13.50
#